data_AF-A0A015I0B5-F1
#
_entry.id   AF-A0A015I0B5-F1
#
_cell.length_a   1.000
_cell.length_b   1.000
_cell.length_c   1.000
_cell.angle_alpha   90.00
_cell.angle_beta   90.00
_cell.angle_gamma   90.00
#
_symmetry.space_group_name_H-M   'P 1'
#
loop_
_entity.id
_entity.type
_entity.pdbx_description
1 polymer ?
#
loop_
_entity_poly.entity_id
_entity_poly.type
_entity_poly.pdbx_seq_one_letter_code
_entity_poly.pdbx_strand_id
1 'polypeptide(L)'
;MVTEAQIRKIVENAIGLAPNALDNALGAGQTLIDRIQTAGMGGIVGMPTFSGKEDENGNDWIRQFEIAFKISGRIAGNVEGGVCRQNKANVAITCLRGTALQWYNEEKERVAANLVNWCDHNDDRNLKNKLIDRFTREDVKRRKMIELTRIKQEKNESVEEYTRRFRSILRIATRGQVLHEMYQVNYYIQGLEPTLGYQIRRSNPANLNDGINIARREEEAKNELIMKTTDVNIEQIRQEKNIEEILKEETNKKEENEIYKKMQKPVNEKDIDKLSKALEQFRAEKIAMGEMLNEIKNQQRDINRNTNPRNARIMRCML
;
A
#
# COMPACT_ATOMS: atom_id res chain seq x y z
N MET A 1 -39.58 42.54 5.66
CA MET A 1 -38.42 43.00 4.89
C MET A 1 -37.30 41.99 5.09
N VAL A 2 -36.61 41.59 4.03
CA VAL A 2 -35.46 40.68 4.14
C VAL A 2 -34.29 41.48 4.73
N THR A 3 -33.65 40.98 5.78
CA THR A 3 -32.49 41.66 6.40
C THR A 3 -31.24 41.43 5.57
N GLU A 4 -30.26 42.32 5.68
CA GLU A 4 -28.97 42.19 4.97
C GLU A 4 -28.30 40.82 5.23
N ALA A 5 -28.36 40.32 6.45
CA ALA A 5 -27.87 38.99 6.82
C ALA A 5 -28.65 37.86 6.14
N GLN A 6 -29.96 38.01 5.94
CA GLN A 6 -30.77 37.05 5.20
C GLN A 6 -30.44 37.09 3.70
N ILE A 7 -30.20 38.27 3.13
CA ILE A 7 -29.76 38.42 1.73
C ILE A 7 -28.40 37.74 1.52
N ARG A 8 -27.43 37.96 2.42
CA ARG A 8 -26.10 37.30 2.36
C ARG A 8 -26.22 35.77 2.37
N LYS A 9 -27.02 35.20 3.28
CA LYS A 9 -27.26 33.76 3.34
C LYS A 9 -27.95 33.19 2.10
N ILE A 10 -28.92 33.91 1.53
CA ILE A 10 -29.58 33.50 0.28
C ILE A 10 -28.57 33.47 -0.87
N VAL A 11 -27.71 34.48 -0.97
CA VAL A 11 -26.66 34.52 -1.99
C VAL A 11 -25.67 33.38 -1.78
N GLU A 12 -25.14 33.18 -0.57
CA GLU A 12 -24.23 32.08 -0.25
C GLU A 12 -24.79 30.71 -0.68
N ASN A 13 -26.06 30.44 -0.36
CA ASN A 13 -26.73 29.20 -0.75
C ASN A 13 -26.95 29.09 -2.27
N ALA A 14 -27.34 30.19 -2.94
CA ALA A 14 -27.66 30.20 -4.36
C ALA A 14 -26.44 29.96 -5.26
N ILE A 15 -25.24 30.39 -4.82
CA ILE A 15 -23.99 30.24 -5.57
C ILE A 15 -23.01 29.23 -4.94
N GLY A 16 -23.47 28.41 -3.98
CA GLY A 16 -22.71 27.29 -3.42
C GLY A 16 -21.49 27.69 -2.59
N LEU A 17 -21.53 28.85 -1.95
CA LEU A 17 -20.46 29.32 -1.07
C LEU A 17 -20.54 28.65 0.31
N ALA A 18 -19.40 28.58 1.00
CA ALA A 18 -19.38 28.16 2.40
C ALA A 18 -20.21 29.12 3.27
N PRO A 19 -20.90 28.63 4.31
CA PRO A 19 -21.67 29.48 5.21
C PRO A 19 -20.82 30.61 5.80
N ASN A 20 -21.36 31.83 5.84
CA ASN A 20 -20.72 33.03 6.39
C ASN A 20 -19.51 33.54 5.58
N ALA A 21 -19.29 33.03 4.36
CA ALA A 21 -18.22 33.51 3.47
C ALA A 21 -18.31 35.02 3.18
N LEU A 22 -19.51 35.61 3.30
CA LEU A 22 -19.77 37.02 3.06
C LEU A 22 -19.81 37.87 4.34
N ASP A 23 -19.65 37.33 5.55
CA ASP A 23 -20.00 38.05 6.79
C ASP A 23 -19.03 39.16 7.23
N ASN A 24 -17.72 39.03 6.96
CA ASN A 24 -16.74 40.07 7.31
C ASN A 24 -17.02 41.45 6.65
N ALA A 25 -16.52 42.54 7.24
CA ALA A 25 -16.53 43.86 6.60
C ALA A 25 -15.61 43.89 5.36
N LEU A 26 -15.96 44.70 4.35
CA LEU A 26 -15.10 44.91 3.17
C LEU A 26 -13.90 45.79 3.56
N GLY A 27 -12.70 45.37 3.19
CA GLY A 27 -11.51 46.20 3.32
C GLY A 27 -11.53 47.40 2.37
N ALA A 28 -10.74 48.44 2.67
CA ALA A 28 -10.62 49.61 1.80
C ALA A 28 -10.17 49.19 0.39
N GLY A 29 -10.97 49.54 -0.62
CA GLY A 29 -10.71 49.20 -2.02
C GLY A 29 -11.18 47.82 -2.48
N GLN A 30 -11.82 47.00 -1.62
CA GLN A 30 -12.44 45.74 -2.01
C GLN A 30 -13.90 45.90 -2.39
N THR A 31 -14.32 45.28 -3.50
CA THR A 31 -15.73 45.23 -3.90
C THR A 31 -16.40 43.93 -3.45
N LEU A 32 -17.74 43.95 -3.37
CA LEU A 32 -18.52 42.73 -3.11
C LEU A 32 -18.33 41.69 -4.24
N ILE A 33 -18.08 42.14 -5.47
CA ILE A 33 -17.80 41.30 -6.64
C ILE A 33 -16.48 40.54 -6.46
N ASP A 34 -15.42 41.20 -5.98
CA ASP A 34 -14.12 40.56 -5.73
C ASP A 34 -14.25 39.42 -4.70
N ARG A 35 -15.14 39.60 -3.72
CA ARG A 35 -15.39 38.60 -2.68
C ARG A 35 -16.26 37.44 -3.17
N ILE A 36 -17.29 37.73 -3.96
CA ILE A 36 -18.11 36.71 -4.64
C ILE A 36 -17.24 35.89 -5.60
N GLN A 37 -16.33 36.51 -6.33
CA GLN A 37 -15.36 35.83 -7.18
C GLN A 37 -14.39 34.98 -6.35
N THR A 38 -13.83 35.53 -5.27
CA THR A 38 -12.91 34.79 -4.37
C THR A 38 -13.59 33.59 -3.69
N ALA A 39 -14.85 33.74 -3.31
CA ALA A 39 -15.64 32.67 -2.70
C ALA A 39 -16.12 31.65 -3.74
N GLY A 40 -16.55 32.11 -4.93
CA GLY A 40 -17.05 31.29 -6.04
C GLY A 40 -15.98 30.55 -6.84
N MET A 41 -14.70 30.94 -6.68
CA MET A 41 -13.53 30.20 -7.18
C MET A 41 -13.19 28.94 -6.37
N GLY A 42 -14.01 28.58 -5.38
CA GLY A 42 -13.88 27.37 -4.57
C GLY A 42 -14.34 26.06 -5.25
N GLY A 43 -14.30 25.96 -6.57
CA GLY A 43 -14.77 24.80 -7.32
C GLY A 43 -13.98 23.52 -7.04
N ILE A 44 -14.55 22.63 -6.21
CA ILE A 44 -14.50 21.16 -6.23
C ILE A 44 -13.13 20.47 -6.00
N VAL A 45 -11.98 21.13 -6.16
CA VAL A 45 -10.69 20.53 -5.81
C VAL A 45 -10.37 20.83 -4.35
N GLY A 46 -10.52 19.82 -3.49
CA GLY A 46 -10.02 19.89 -2.11
C GLY A 46 -8.52 20.19 -2.13
N MET A 47 -8.12 21.30 -1.50
CA MET A 47 -6.70 21.60 -1.34
C MET A 47 -6.05 20.48 -0.52
N PRO A 48 -4.93 19.90 -0.97
CA PRO A 48 -4.30 18.80 -0.25
C PRO A 48 -3.80 19.30 1.11
N THR A 49 -4.07 18.55 2.17
CA THR A 49 -3.57 18.86 3.51
C THR A 49 -2.17 18.30 3.73
N PHE A 50 -1.39 18.95 4.59
CA PHE A 50 -0.08 18.47 5.02
C PHE A 50 0.01 18.48 6.54
N SER A 51 0.23 17.30 7.14
CA SER A 51 0.34 17.14 8.59
C SER A 51 1.77 17.12 9.11
N GLY A 52 2.75 16.92 8.22
CA GLY A 52 4.18 16.85 8.55
C GLY A 52 4.62 15.49 9.07
N LYS A 53 3.88 14.42 8.78
CA LYS A 53 4.21 13.06 9.19
C LYS A 53 5.34 12.47 8.35
N GLU A 54 5.96 11.40 8.84
CA GLU A 54 7.10 10.75 8.17
C GLU A 54 6.73 10.04 6.86
N ASP A 55 5.46 9.63 6.71
CA ASP A 55 4.90 9.05 5.50
C ASP A 55 4.46 10.11 4.47
N GLU A 56 4.45 11.40 4.86
CA GLU A 56 4.22 12.51 3.95
C GLU A 56 5.54 13.07 3.40
N ASN A 57 5.49 13.58 2.17
CA ASN A 57 6.63 14.20 1.51
C ASN A 57 6.27 15.65 1.15
N GLY A 58 7.02 16.59 1.72
CA GLY A 58 6.80 18.02 1.53
C GLY A 58 6.90 18.45 0.06
N ASN A 59 7.82 17.88 -0.73
CA ASN A 59 7.96 18.19 -2.15
C ASN A 59 6.75 17.72 -2.96
N ASP A 60 6.23 16.53 -2.66
CA ASP A 60 5.03 16.01 -3.34
C ASP A 60 3.79 16.80 -2.97
N TRP A 61 3.66 17.14 -1.68
CA TRP A 61 2.56 17.97 -1.21
C TRP A 61 2.61 19.36 -1.86
N ILE A 62 3.78 20.00 -1.91
CA ILE A 62 3.98 21.28 -2.63
C ILE A 62 3.50 21.13 -4.08
N ARG A 63 3.96 20.11 -4.82
CA ARG A 63 3.53 19.88 -6.21
C ARG A 63 2.01 19.74 -6.33
N GLN A 64 1.39 18.93 -5.47
CA GLN A 64 -0.06 18.73 -5.47
C GLN A 64 -0.81 20.02 -5.13
N PHE A 65 -0.33 20.76 -4.14
CA PHE A 65 -0.88 22.05 -3.73
C PHE A 65 -0.80 23.07 -4.86
N GLU A 66 0.33 23.17 -5.57
CA GLU A 66 0.49 24.11 -6.67
C GLU A 66 -0.43 23.80 -7.85
N ILE A 67 -0.64 22.52 -8.16
CA ILE A 67 -1.61 22.07 -9.16
C ILE A 67 -3.03 22.43 -8.72
N ALA A 68 -3.41 22.08 -7.48
CA ALA A 68 -4.73 22.38 -6.94
C ALA A 68 -5.00 23.88 -6.93
N PHE A 69 -4.04 24.69 -6.47
CA PHE A 69 -4.12 26.14 -6.46
C PHE A 69 -4.33 26.71 -7.86
N LYS A 70 -3.57 26.22 -8.86
CA LYS A 70 -3.74 26.62 -10.27
C LYS A 70 -5.14 26.28 -10.79
N ILE A 71 -5.62 25.06 -10.53
CA ILE A 71 -6.95 24.60 -10.97
C ILE A 71 -8.06 25.40 -10.30
N SER A 72 -7.89 25.79 -9.03
CA SER A 72 -8.87 26.61 -8.30
C SER A 72 -9.06 28.01 -8.87
N GLY A 73 -8.21 28.46 -9.80
CA GLY A 73 -8.30 29.80 -10.40
C GLY A 73 -7.97 30.95 -9.46
N ARG A 74 -7.62 30.67 -8.19
CA ARG A 74 -7.28 31.71 -7.19
C ARG A 74 -6.14 32.59 -7.68
N ILE A 75 -6.30 33.89 -7.48
CA ILE A 75 -5.26 34.88 -7.81
C ILE A 75 -4.09 34.70 -6.83
N ALA A 76 -2.86 34.63 -7.33
CA ALA A 76 -1.70 34.32 -6.50
C ALA A 76 -1.28 35.46 -5.54
N GLY A 77 -1.70 36.71 -5.82
CA GLY A 77 -1.42 37.92 -5.04
C GLY A 77 0.08 38.24 -4.99
N ASN A 78 0.53 39.26 -5.74
CA ASN A 78 1.96 39.59 -5.82
C ASN A 78 2.36 40.63 -4.77
N VAL A 79 3.59 40.54 -4.27
CA VAL A 79 4.26 41.69 -3.61
C VAL A 79 4.61 42.74 -4.66
N GLU A 80 4.67 44.03 -4.30
CA GLU A 80 5.29 45.07 -5.14
C GLU A 80 6.62 44.55 -5.72
N GLY A 81 6.68 44.40 -7.05
CA GLY A 81 7.82 43.80 -7.77
C GLY A 81 7.60 42.37 -8.32
N GLY A 82 6.46 41.71 -8.06
CA GLY A 82 5.96 40.58 -8.88
C GLY A 82 6.60 39.20 -8.67
N VAL A 83 7.59 39.03 -7.78
CA VAL A 83 8.39 37.78 -7.71
C VAL A 83 7.80 36.73 -6.76
N CYS A 84 7.10 37.14 -5.70
CA CYS A 84 6.59 36.28 -4.64
C CYS A 84 5.06 36.37 -4.51
N ARG A 85 4.42 35.23 -4.21
CA ARG A 85 2.96 35.05 -4.22
C ARG A 85 2.39 34.92 -2.80
N GLN A 86 2.00 36.04 -2.18
CA GLN A 86 1.52 36.07 -0.80
C GLN A 86 0.19 35.35 -0.60
N ASN A 87 -0.77 35.53 -1.51
CA ASN A 87 -2.07 34.86 -1.36
C ASN A 87 -1.89 33.33 -1.49
N LYS A 88 -0.97 32.88 -2.34
CA LYS A 88 -0.62 31.46 -2.43
C LYS A 88 -0.02 30.93 -1.12
N ALA A 89 0.87 31.67 -0.47
CA ALA A 89 1.40 31.30 0.84
C ALA A 89 0.27 31.21 1.89
N ASN A 90 -0.63 32.19 1.93
CA ASN A 90 -1.77 32.20 2.86
C ASN A 90 -2.67 30.98 2.67
N VAL A 91 -3.00 30.62 1.41
CA VAL A 91 -3.78 29.41 1.14
C VAL A 91 -3.01 28.15 1.55
N ALA A 92 -1.70 28.07 1.31
CA ALA A 92 -0.88 26.95 1.74
C ALA A 92 -0.90 26.76 3.26
N ILE A 93 -0.83 27.85 4.04
CA ILE A 93 -0.91 27.84 5.51
C ILE A 93 -2.24 27.21 5.97
N THR A 94 -3.36 27.55 5.32
CA THR A 94 -4.67 26.95 5.65
C THR A 94 -4.76 25.45 5.39
N CYS A 95 -3.80 24.87 4.66
CA CYS A 95 -3.72 23.45 4.34
C CYS A 95 -2.83 22.67 5.33
N LEU A 96 -2.12 23.35 6.22
CA LEU A 96 -1.30 22.72 7.25
C LEU A 96 -2.16 22.14 8.37
N ARG A 97 -1.78 20.97 8.87
CA ARG A 97 -2.43 20.25 9.99
C ARG A 97 -1.36 19.71 10.94
N GLY A 98 -1.78 19.21 12.10
CA GLY A 98 -0.91 18.47 13.02
C GLY A 98 0.43 19.17 13.31
N THR A 99 1.52 18.41 13.21
CA THR A 99 2.89 18.87 13.47
C THR A 99 3.33 20.00 12.54
N ALA A 100 2.90 19.99 11.28
CA ALA A 100 3.21 21.06 10.33
C ALA A 100 2.57 22.40 10.71
N LEU A 101 1.30 22.38 11.15
CA LEU A 101 0.63 23.59 11.60
C LEU A 101 1.23 24.11 12.92
N GLN A 102 1.52 23.21 13.86
CA GLN A 102 2.18 23.57 15.11
C GLN A 102 3.52 24.26 14.84
N TRP A 103 4.37 23.64 14.01
CA TRP A 103 5.66 24.22 13.64
C TRP A 103 5.50 25.60 12.99
N TYR A 104 4.55 25.77 12.06
CA TYR A 104 4.31 27.07 11.42
C TYR A 104 3.97 28.16 12.45
N ASN A 105 3.13 27.85 13.43
CA ASN A 105 2.76 28.81 14.48
C ASN A 105 3.98 29.18 15.34
N GLU A 106 4.80 28.21 15.72
CA GLU A 106 6.05 28.45 16.47
C GLU A 106 7.07 29.29 15.66
N GLU A 107 7.22 28.97 14.38
CA GLU A 107 8.16 29.65 13.47
C GLU A 107 7.72 31.07 13.14
N LYS A 108 6.40 31.31 13.02
CA LYS A 108 5.83 32.64 12.82
C LYS A 108 6.16 33.59 13.97
N GLU A 109 6.06 33.11 15.22
CA GLU A 109 6.42 33.93 16.39
C GLU A 109 7.94 34.20 16.47
N ARG A 110 8.75 33.27 15.95
CA ARG A 110 10.22 33.41 15.91
C ARG A 110 10.70 34.40 14.85
N VAL A 111 10.07 34.40 13.67
CA VAL A 111 10.47 35.23 12.52
C VAL A 111 9.57 36.46 12.45
N ALA A 112 10.04 37.59 12.97
CA ALA A 112 9.31 38.86 13.03
C ALA A 112 8.73 39.35 11.68
N ALA A 113 9.24 38.84 10.55
CA ALA A 113 8.81 39.24 9.22
C ALA A 113 7.67 38.38 8.62
N ASN A 114 7.15 37.39 9.36
CA ASN A 114 6.16 36.39 8.94
C ASN A 114 6.57 35.54 7.70
N LEU A 115 6.25 34.24 7.70
CA LEU A 115 6.46 33.34 6.54
C LEU A 115 5.36 33.53 5.48
N VAL A 116 5.35 34.70 4.85
CA VAL A 116 4.27 35.15 3.94
C VAL A 116 4.60 34.96 2.47
N ASN A 117 5.80 34.50 2.13
CA ASN A 117 6.26 34.44 0.76
C ASN A 117 6.14 33.02 0.19
N TRP A 118 5.68 32.92 -1.06
CA TRP A 118 5.77 31.72 -1.89
C TRP A 118 6.53 32.06 -3.16
N CYS A 119 7.80 31.70 -3.22
CA CYS A 119 8.71 32.05 -4.32
C CYS A 119 9.53 30.84 -4.76
N ASP A 120 10.09 30.90 -5.98
CA ASP A 120 10.98 29.85 -6.51
C ASP A 120 12.47 30.16 -6.26
N HIS A 121 12.80 31.36 -5.80
CA HIS A 121 14.14 31.71 -5.37
C HIS A 121 14.30 31.59 -3.84
N ASN A 122 15.55 31.66 -3.38
CA ASN A 122 15.83 31.70 -1.96
C ASN A 122 15.40 33.06 -1.37
N ASP A 123 14.59 33.02 -0.31
CA ASP A 123 14.14 34.18 0.45
C ASP A 123 13.84 33.70 1.86
N ASP A 124 14.29 34.45 2.87
CA ASP A 124 14.20 34.01 4.26
C ASP A 124 12.76 33.91 4.77
N ARG A 125 11.81 34.58 4.12
CA ARG A 125 10.37 34.54 4.40
C ARG A 125 9.64 33.51 3.54
N ASN A 126 10.35 32.75 2.71
CA ASN A 126 9.78 31.78 1.79
C ASN A 126 9.29 30.53 2.53
N LEU A 127 7.97 30.45 2.73
CA LEU A 127 7.30 29.32 3.37
C LEU A 127 7.63 27.99 2.67
N LYS A 128 7.73 27.99 1.33
CA LYS A 128 8.00 26.79 0.52
C LYS A 128 9.33 26.15 0.93
N ASN A 129 10.41 26.95 1.00
CA ASN A 129 11.74 26.46 1.34
C ASN A 129 11.83 26.04 2.80
N LYS A 130 11.28 26.85 3.72
CA LYS A 130 11.30 26.51 5.17
C LYS A 130 10.54 25.21 5.48
N LEU A 131 9.42 24.96 4.79
CA LEU A 131 8.69 23.69 4.91
C LEU A 131 9.53 22.51 4.41
N ILE A 132 10.21 22.68 3.26
CA ILE A 132 11.11 21.64 2.74
C ILE A 132 12.22 21.37 3.76
N ASP A 133 12.94 22.39 4.22
CA ASP A 133 14.06 22.23 5.16
C ASP A 133 13.63 21.56 6.47
N ARG A 134 12.50 21.99 7.04
CA ARG A 134 11.99 21.44 8.31
C ARG A 134 11.58 19.99 8.21
N PHE A 135 10.87 19.62 7.14
CA PHE A 135 10.27 18.30 6.99
C PHE A 135 11.12 17.36 6.12
N THR A 136 12.25 17.83 5.59
CA THR A 136 13.29 17.10 4.83
C THR A 136 14.58 16.94 5.60
N ARG A 137 14.46 16.44 6.82
CA ARG A 137 15.61 16.11 7.65
C ARG A 137 16.29 14.82 7.17
N GLU A 138 17.62 14.81 7.22
CA GLU A 138 18.47 13.68 6.82
C GLU A 138 18.21 12.41 7.64
N ASP A 139 17.71 12.52 8.87
CA ASP A 139 17.32 11.37 9.69
C ASP A 139 16.10 10.63 9.13
N VAL A 140 15.08 11.36 8.66
CA VAL A 140 13.91 10.76 7.98
C VAL A 140 14.34 10.10 6.68
N LYS A 141 15.21 10.76 5.89
CA LYS A 141 15.79 10.20 4.67
C LYS A 141 16.50 8.87 4.96
N ARG A 142 17.34 8.84 6.00
CA ARG A 142 18.06 7.64 6.43
C ARG A 142 17.11 6.51 6.86
N ARG A 143 16.07 6.82 7.66
CA ARG A 143 15.07 5.82 8.08
C ARG A 143 14.30 5.26 6.89
N LYS A 144 13.85 6.11 5.97
CA LYS A 144 13.14 5.69 4.75
C LYS A 144 14.03 4.91 3.79
N MET A 145 15.32 5.21 3.72
CA MET A 145 16.28 4.39 2.99
C MET A 145 16.41 2.99 3.61
N ILE A 146 16.49 2.90 4.95
CA ILE A 146 16.50 1.59 5.64
C ILE A 146 15.21 0.82 5.35
N GLU A 147 14.06 1.48 5.41
CA GLU A 147 12.75 0.90 5.08
C GLU A 147 12.72 0.39 3.63
N LEU A 148 13.24 1.17 2.67
CA LEU A 148 13.38 0.77 1.27
C LEU A 148 14.20 -0.51 1.10
N THR A 149 15.27 -0.70 1.88
CA THR A 149 16.07 -1.94 1.81
C THR A 149 15.42 -3.15 2.48
N ARG A 150 14.44 -2.91 3.36
CA ARG A 150 13.82 -3.95 4.19
C ARG A 150 12.42 -4.33 3.74
N ILE A 151 11.75 -3.50 2.95
CA ILE A 151 10.41 -3.78 2.43
C ILE A 151 10.38 -5.11 1.70
N LYS A 152 9.43 -5.97 2.07
CA LYS A 152 9.16 -7.25 1.43
C LYS A 152 7.72 -7.30 0.94
N GLN A 153 7.50 -8.01 -0.16
CA GLN A 153 6.19 -8.46 -0.58
C GLN A 153 5.65 -9.40 0.50
N GLU A 154 4.47 -9.09 1.02
CA GLU A 154 3.82 -9.87 2.06
C GLU A 154 3.20 -11.15 1.48
N LYS A 155 2.89 -12.12 2.35
CA LYS A 155 2.26 -13.36 1.90
C LYS A 155 0.87 -13.04 1.36
N ASN A 156 0.59 -13.48 0.13
CA ASN A 156 -0.65 -13.22 -0.61
C ASN A 156 -0.85 -11.74 -1.03
N GLU A 157 0.14 -10.88 -0.84
CA GLU A 157 0.10 -9.53 -1.41
C GLU A 157 0.43 -9.60 -2.91
N SER A 158 -0.37 -8.91 -3.72
CA SER A 158 -0.11 -8.83 -5.16
C SER A 158 1.16 -8.01 -5.47
N VAL A 159 1.78 -8.26 -6.62
CA VAL A 159 2.90 -7.45 -7.12
C VAL A 159 2.51 -5.97 -7.21
N GLU A 160 1.26 -5.68 -7.58
CA GLU A 160 0.74 -4.32 -7.73
C GLU A 160 0.65 -3.59 -6.38
N GLU A 161 0.14 -4.24 -5.32
CA GLU A 161 0.10 -3.67 -3.97
C GLU A 161 1.49 -3.43 -3.41
N TYR A 162 2.38 -4.41 -3.54
CA TYR A 162 3.78 -4.28 -3.16
C TYR A 162 4.46 -3.12 -3.90
N THR A 163 4.22 -3.01 -5.20
CA THR A 163 4.77 -1.94 -6.05
C THR A 163 4.32 -0.56 -5.57
N ARG A 164 3.06 -0.40 -5.16
CA ARG A 164 2.55 0.88 -4.64
C ARG A 164 3.27 1.27 -3.35
N ARG A 165 3.43 0.34 -2.40
CA ARG A 165 4.17 0.59 -1.16
C ARG A 165 5.64 0.90 -1.44
N PHE A 166 6.29 0.11 -2.30
CA PHE A 166 7.67 0.32 -2.72
C PHE A 166 7.89 1.71 -3.34
N ARG A 167 7.05 2.09 -4.31
CA ARG A 167 7.13 3.42 -4.95
C ARG A 167 6.91 4.56 -3.95
N SER A 168 5.98 4.39 -3.01
CA SER A 168 5.74 5.37 -1.95
C SER A 168 7.00 5.58 -1.11
N ILE A 169 7.59 4.50 -0.60
CA ILE A 169 8.81 4.55 0.22
C ILE A 169 9.99 5.10 -0.57
N LEU A 170 10.18 4.64 -1.82
CA LEU A 170 11.24 5.13 -2.71
C LEU A 170 11.13 6.64 -2.93
N ARG A 171 9.91 7.16 -3.15
CA ARG A 171 9.66 8.59 -3.36
C ARG A 171 10.02 9.41 -2.12
N ILE A 172 9.70 8.92 -0.92
CA ILE A 172 10.03 9.58 0.35
C ILE A 172 11.52 9.43 0.70
N ALA A 173 12.15 8.31 0.33
CA ALA A 173 13.59 8.08 0.54
C ALA A 173 14.47 8.94 -0.38
N THR A 174 13.97 9.25 -1.58
CA THR A 174 14.70 10.02 -2.60
C THR A 174 14.41 11.53 -2.55
N ARG A 175 13.19 11.93 -2.16
CA ARG A 175 12.76 13.34 -1.99
C ARG A 175 13.10 14.28 -3.17
N GLY A 176 13.15 13.73 -4.38
CA GLY A 176 13.52 14.46 -5.61
C GLY A 176 14.93 14.15 -6.13
N GLN A 177 15.80 13.51 -5.34
CA GLN A 177 17.09 12.99 -5.80
C GLN A 177 16.93 11.56 -6.31
N VAL A 178 16.79 11.43 -7.63
CA VAL A 178 16.58 10.13 -8.29
C VAL A 178 17.76 9.20 -7.97
N LEU A 179 17.44 8.07 -7.33
CA LEU A 179 18.39 6.99 -7.12
C LEU A 179 18.75 6.36 -8.48
N HIS A 180 20.01 5.96 -8.68
CA HIS A 180 20.41 5.30 -9.94
C HIS A 180 19.52 4.08 -10.24
N GLU A 181 19.13 3.90 -11.51
CA GLU A 181 18.14 2.90 -11.95
C GLU A 181 18.49 1.48 -11.47
N MET A 182 19.76 1.11 -11.59
CA MET A 182 20.29 -0.17 -11.09
C MET A 182 19.96 -0.41 -9.61
N TYR A 183 20.06 0.60 -8.74
CA TYR A 183 19.75 0.43 -7.32
C TYR A 183 18.24 0.35 -7.08
N GLN A 184 17.43 1.12 -7.82
CA GLN A 184 15.97 1.01 -7.73
C GLN A 184 15.50 -0.40 -8.07
N VAL A 185 16.01 -0.95 -9.19
CA VAL A 185 15.75 -2.33 -9.63
C VAL A 185 16.20 -3.33 -8.58
N ASN A 186 17.43 -3.20 -8.07
CA ASN A 186 17.97 -4.13 -7.09
C ASN A 186 17.16 -4.17 -5.79
N TYR A 187 16.75 -3.01 -5.26
CA TYR A 187 15.92 -2.97 -4.05
C TYR A 187 14.53 -3.54 -4.28
N TYR A 188 13.91 -3.23 -5.43
CA TYR A 188 12.61 -3.79 -5.80
C TYR A 188 12.67 -5.32 -5.87
N ILE A 189 13.65 -5.88 -6.60
CA ILE A 189 13.79 -7.33 -6.74
C ILE A 189 14.13 -8.01 -5.40
N GLN A 190 14.90 -7.36 -4.54
CA GLN A 190 15.21 -7.90 -3.21
C GLN A 190 13.97 -8.05 -2.33
N GLY A 191 12.95 -7.20 -2.52
CA GLY A 191 11.75 -7.23 -1.73
C GLY A 191 10.67 -8.19 -2.22
N LEU A 192 10.68 -8.54 -3.50
CA LEU A 192 9.72 -9.48 -4.08
C LEU A 192 9.81 -10.90 -3.51
N GLU A 193 8.74 -11.66 -3.70
CA GLU A 193 8.72 -13.10 -3.44
C GLU A 193 9.88 -13.80 -4.20
N PRO A 194 10.63 -14.72 -3.56
CA PRO A 194 11.88 -15.24 -4.12
C PRO A 194 11.79 -15.80 -5.54
N THR A 195 10.69 -16.49 -5.89
CA THR A 195 10.54 -17.05 -7.24
C THR A 195 10.35 -15.95 -8.29
N LEU A 196 9.50 -14.96 -8.03
CA LEU A 196 9.36 -13.78 -8.89
C LEU A 196 10.66 -12.98 -8.99
N GLY A 197 11.32 -12.75 -7.85
CA GLY A 197 12.58 -12.01 -7.81
C GLY A 197 13.71 -12.68 -8.60
N TYR A 198 13.75 -14.02 -8.62
CA TYR A 198 14.68 -14.78 -9.46
C TYR A 198 14.38 -14.58 -10.96
N GLN A 199 13.12 -14.70 -11.39
CA GLN A 199 12.76 -14.53 -12.80
C GLN A 199 13.10 -13.14 -13.31
N ILE A 200 12.77 -12.10 -12.55
CA ILE A 200 13.05 -10.72 -12.94
C ILE A 200 14.56 -10.48 -13.05
N ARG A 201 15.36 -10.98 -12.10
CA ARG A 201 16.83 -10.90 -12.18
C ARG A 201 17.36 -11.55 -13.46
N ARG A 202 16.82 -12.71 -13.82
CA ARG A 202 17.20 -13.43 -15.04
C ARG A 202 16.85 -12.64 -16.31
N SER A 203 15.73 -11.92 -16.30
CA SER A 203 15.30 -11.06 -17.41
C SER A 203 16.09 -9.76 -17.54
N ASN A 204 16.94 -9.42 -16.56
CA ASN A 204 17.84 -8.26 -16.57
C ASN A 204 17.16 -6.93 -16.97
N PRO A 205 16.18 -6.43 -16.18
CA PRO A 205 15.49 -5.18 -16.48
C PRO A 205 16.43 -3.97 -16.46
N ALA A 206 16.27 -3.06 -17.41
CA ALA A 206 17.08 -1.85 -17.50
C ALA A 206 16.72 -0.84 -16.39
N ASN A 207 15.43 -0.71 -16.07
CA ASN A 207 14.94 0.23 -15.08
C ASN A 207 13.78 -0.37 -14.23
N LEU A 208 13.34 0.39 -13.23
CA LEU A 208 12.29 -0.05 -12.30
C LEU A 208 10.97 -0.40 -13.00
N ASN A 209 10.57 0.36 -14.02
CA ASN A 209 9.30 0.12 -14.71
C ASN A 209 9.36 -1.18 -15.53
N ASP A 210 10.50 -1.47 -16.16
CA ASP A 210 10.72 -2.75 -16.83
C ASP A 210 10.62 -3.92 -15.84
N GLY A 211 11.26 -3.77 -14.67
CA GLY A 211 11.19 -4.75 -13.59
C GLY A 211 9.75 -4.99 -13.10
N ILE A 212 8.96 -3.93 -12.93
CA ILE A 212 7.54 -4.02 -12.54
C ILE A 212 6.70 -4.71 -13.61
N ASN A 213 6.91 -4.37 -14.89
CA ASN A 213 6.18 -4.99 -16.00
C ASN A 213 6.47 -6.48 -16.13
N ILE A 214 7.73 -6.88 -15.92
CA ILE A 214 8.11 -8.30 -15.87
C ILE A 214 7.46 -8.97 -14.65
N ALA A 215 7.56 -8.37 -13.46
CA ALA A 215 6.98 -8.92 -12.24
C ALA A 215 5.48 -9.22 -12.38
N ARG A 216 4.72 -8.29 -12.97
CA ARG A 216 3.28 -8.45 -13.22
C ARG A 216 2.97 -9.63 -14.14
N ARG A 217 3.70 -9.74 -15.27
CA ARG A 217 3.51 -10.86 -16.22
C ARG A 217 3.86 -12.21 -15.59
N GLU A 218 4.93 -12.26 -14.80
CA GLU A 218 5.33 -13.49 -14.09
C GLU A 218 4.32 -13.88 -13.01
N GLU A 219 3.75 -12.92 -12.28
CA GLU A 219 2.67 -13.18 -11.32
C GLU A 219 1.41 -13.71 -12.02
N GLU A 220 1.00 -13.09 -13.13
CA GLU A 220 -0.13 -13.55 -13.95
C GLU A 220 0.08 -14.99 -14.47
N ALA A 221 1.27 -15.28 -15.04
CA ALA A 221 1.60 -16.61 -15.54
C ALA A 221 1.65 -17.67 -14.42
N LYS A 222 2.18 -17.30 -13.24
CA LYS A 222 2.18 -18.16 -12.06
C LYS A 222 0.75 -18.46 -11.59
N ASN A 223 -0.11 -17.45 -11.52
CA ASN A 223 -1.51 -17.62 -11.13
C ASN A 223 -2.29 -18.51 -12.13
N GLU A 224 -2.07 -18.31 -13.44
CA GLU A 224 -2.66 -19.15 -14.48
C GLU A 224 -2.18 -20.60 -14.38
N LEU A 225 -0.88 -20.82 -14.14
CA LEU A 225 -0.33 -22.16 -13.93
C LEU A 225 -0.98 -22.83 -12.73
N ILE A 226 -1.11 -22.12 -11.60
CA ILE A 226 -1.76 -22.65 -10.39
C ILE A 226 -3.20 -23.06 -10.67
N MET A 227 -3.96 -22.24 -11.42
CA MET A 227 -5.32 -22.59 -11.83
C MET A 227 -5.34 -23.88 -12.64
N LYS A 228 -4.53 -23.96 -13.71
CA LYS A 228 -4.47 -25.15 -14.57
C LYS A 228 -4.03 -26.39 -13.82
N THR A 229 -3.03 -26.30 -12.94
CA THR A 229 -2.59 -27.47 -12.16
C THR A 229 -3.60 -27.86 -11.09
N THR A 230 -4.36 -26.92 -10.54
CA THR A 230 -5.42 -27.24 -9.59
C THR A 230 -6.58 -27.93 -10.29
N ASP A 231 -6.98 -27.43 -11.47
CA ASP A 231 -7.99 -28.07 -12.32
C ASP A 231 -7.54 -29.45 -12.78
N VAL A 232 -6.29 -29.58 -13.24
CA VAL A 232 -5.68 -30.87 -13.60
C VAL A 232 -5.59 -31.79 -12.40
N ASN A 233 -5.27 -31.31 -11.19
CA ASN A 233 -5.28 -32.14 -9.98
C ASN A 233 -6.71 -32.59 -9.64
N ILE A 234 -7.73 -31.76 -9.81
CA ILE A 234 -9.14 -32.16 -9.63
C ILE A 234 -9.56 -33.19 -10.68
N GLU A 235 -9.13 -33.01 -11.92
CA GLU A 235 -9.44 -33.90 -13.04
C GLU A 235 -8.68 -35.23 -12.96
N GLN A 236 -7.42 -35.22 -12.53
CA GLN A 236 -6.65 -36.41 -12.16
C GLN A 236 -7.27 -37.09 -10.94
N ILE A 237 -7.70 -36.38 -9.89
CA ILE A 237 -8.44 -36.99 -8.78
C ILE A 237 -9.75 -37.64 -9.28
N ARG A 238 -10.42 -37.06 -10.28
CA ARG A 238 -11.62 -37.64 -10.93
C ARG A 238 -11.32 -38.80 -11.86
N GLN A 239 -10.13 -38.86 -12.48
CA GLN A 239 -9.72 -39.95 -13.37
C GLN A 239 -9.06 -41.11 -12.59
N GLU A 240 -8.21 -40.81 -11.60
CA GLU A 240 -7.60 -41.77 -10.68
C GLU A 240 -8.64 -42.37 -9.73
N LYS A 241 -9.69 -41.63 -9.39
CA LYS A 241 -10.89 -42.20 -8.78
C LYS A 241 -11.92 -42.44 -9.87
N ASN A 242 -11.85 -43.62 -10.50
CA ASN A 242 -12.97 -44.20 -11.23
C ASN A 242 -14.10 -44.52 -10.23
N ILE A 243 -14.72 -43.48 -9.66
CA ILE A 243 -15.75 -43.54 -8.61
C ILE A 243 -16.92 -44.40 -9.10
N GLU A 244 -17.17 -44.40 -10.41
CA GLU A 244 -18.23 -45.17 -11.05
C GLU A 244 -17.91 -46.68 -11.13
N GLU A 245 -16.64 -47.06 -11.17
CA GLU A 245 -16.18 -48.45 -11.15
C GLU A 245 -16.17 -49.02 -9.72
N ILE A 246 -15.70 -48.22 -8.75
CA ILE A 246 -15.75 -48.56 -7.31
C ILE A 246 -17.20 -48.67 -6.81
N LEU A 247 -18.10 -47.77 -7.24
CA LEU A 247 -19.53 -47.85 -6.92
C LEU A 247 -20.21 -49.04 -7.60
N LYS A 248 -19.77 -49.47 -8.79
CA LYS A 248 -20.29 -50.67 -9.47
C LYS A 248 -19.80 -51.98 -8.83
N GLU A 249 -18.57 -52.02 -8.32
CA GLU A 249 -18.07 -53.18 -7.55
C GLU A 249 -18.76 -53.30 -6.18
N GLU A 250 -19.06 -52.19 -5.51
CA GLU A 250 -19.83 -52.16 -4.24
C GLU A 250 -21.33 -52.49 -4.44
N THR A 251 -21.96 -52.04 -5.52
CA THR A 251 -23.40 -52.28 -5.75
C THR A 251 -23.73 -53.70 -6.23
N ASN A 252 -22.76 -54.44 -6.77
CA ASN A 252 -22.93 -55.84 -7.14
C ASN A 252 -22.73 -56.84 -5.99
N LYS A 253 -22.25 -56.40 -4.82
CA LYS A 253 -22.33 -57.17 -3.56
C LYS A 253 -23.58 -56.74 -2.79
N LYS A 254 -24.76 -57.14 -3.29
CA LYS A 254 -26.00 -57.16 -2.51
C LYS A 254 -25.96 -58.26 -1.43
N GLU A 255 -24.99 -58.20 -0.53
CA GLU A 255 -25.16 -58.78 0.79
C GLU A 255 -25.51 -57.62 1.72
N GLU A 256 -26.72 -57.66 2.29
CA GLU A 256 -27.24 -56.66 3.21
C GLU A 256 -26.17 -56.24 4.23
N ASN A 257 -25.61 -55.04 4.04
CA ASN A 257 -24.48 -54.57 4.82
C ASN A 257 -24.85 -54.57 6.33
N GLU A 258 -24.13 -55.40 7.10
CA GLU A 258 -24.28 -55.67 8.54
C GLU A 258 -24.49 -54.41 9.39
N ILE A 259 -23.95 -53.27 8.93
CA ILE A 259 -24.06 -51.96 9.57
C ILE A 259 -25.51 -51.47 9.59
N TYR A 260 -26.26 -51.66 8.50
CA TYR A 260 -27.66 -51.22 8.40
C TYR A 260 -28.58 -52.03 9.32
N LYS A 261 -28.31 -53.33 9.49
CA LYS A 261 -29.02 -54.18 10.47
C LYS A 261 -28.68 -53.80 11.92
N LYS A 262 -27.44 -53.37 12.20
CA LYS A 262 -27.01 -52.91 13.53
C LYS A 262 -27.63 -51.57 13.93
N MET A 263 -27.86 -50.67 12.96
CA MET A 263 -28.51 -49.38 13.20
C MET A 263 -30.02 -49.47 13.53
N GLN A 264 -30.67 -50.60 13.23
CA GLN A 264 -32.08 -50.82 13.60
C GLN A 264 -32.26 -51.37 15.03
N LYS A 265 -31.17 -51.76 15.72
CA LYS A 265 -31.24 -52.25 17.10
C LYS A 265 -31.12 -51.09 18.10
N PRO A 266 -31.91 -51.05 19.18
CA PRO A 266 -31.82 -50.00 20.18
C PRO A 266 -30.45 -50.03 20.87
N VAL A 267 -29.78 -48.88 20.88
CA VAL A 267 -28.44 -48.70 21.44
C VAL A 267 -28.48 -48.89 22.95
N ASN A 268 -27.68 -49.83 23.48
CA ASN A 268 -27.49 -50.02 24.91
C ASN A 268 -26.09 -49.53 25.34
N GLU A 269 -25.90 -49.33 26.64
CA GLU A 269 -24.73 -48.64 27.23
C GLU A 269 -23.38 -49.29 26.86
N LYS A 270 -23.36 -50.60 26.54
CA LYS A 270 -22.16 -51.33 26.08
C LYS A 270 -21.75 -50.98 24.65
N ASP A 271 -22.67 -50.49 23.82
CA ASP A 271 -22.39 -50.08 22.44
C ASP A 271 -21.77 -48.67 22.39
N ILE A 272 -22.05 -47.82 23.38
CA ILE A 272 -21.44 -46.48 23.54
C ILE A 272 -19.96 -46.60 23.88
N ASP A 273 -19.57 -47.61 24.68
CA ASP A 273 -18.17 -47.84 25.06
C ASP A 273 -17.32 -48.31 23.86
N LYS A 274 -17.91 -49.14 22.98
CA LYS A 274 -17.26 -49.54 21.71
C LYS A 274 -17.10 -48.36 20.74
N LEU A 275 -18.10 -47.51 20.64
CA LEU A 275 -18.02 -46.29 19.81
C LEU A 275 -16.99 -45.31 20.37
N SER A 276 -16.88 -45.19 21.69
CA SER A 276 -15.85 -44.39 22.35
C SER A 276 -14.45 -44.91 22.04
N LYS A 277 -14.22 -46.23 22.10
CA LYS A 277 -12.94 -46.84 21.72
C LYS A 277 -12.60 -46.64 20.25
N ALA A 278 -13.57 -46.76 19.34
CA ALA A 278 -13.35 -46.52 17.92
C ALA A 278 -12.96 -45.06 17.64
N LEU A 279 -13.55 -44.09 18.36
CA LEU A 279 -13.23 -42.68 18.24
C LEU A 279 -11.85 -42.34 18.82
N GLU A 280 -11.47 -42.95 19.94
CA GLU A 280 -10.13 -42.85 20.53
C GLU A 280 -9.07 -43.39 19.55
N GLN A 281 -9.32 -44.54 18.94
CA GLN A 281 -8.42 -45.14 17.95
C GLN A 281 -8.26 -44.27 16.71
N PHE A 282 -9.35 -43.70 16.19
CA PHE A 282 -9.30 -42.75 15.08
C PHE A 282 -8.51 -41.47 15.42
N ARG A 283 -8.65 -40.96 16.65
CA ARG A 283 -7.86 -39.81 17.13
C ARG A 283 -6.37 -40.15 17.21
N ALA A 284 -6.02 -41.34 17.70
CA ALA A 284 -4.64 -41.80 17.77
C ALA A 284 -4.01 -41.93 16.37
N GLU A 285 -4.75 -42.50 15.42
CA GLU A 285 -4.30 -42.61 14.01
C GLU A 285 -4.09 -41.23 13.37
N LYS A 286 -4.97 -40.27 13.66
CA LYS A 286 -4.82 -38.89 13.17
C LYS A 286 -3.59 -38.18 13.75
N ILE A 287 -3.26 -38.44 15.01
CA ILE A 287 -2.04 -37.90 15.65
C ILE A 287 -0.80 -38.52 15.01
N ALA A 288 -0.76 -39.84 14.85
CA ALA A 288 0.35 -40.55 14.19
C ALA A 288 0.57 -40.06 12.74
N MET A 289 -0.51 -39.76 12.02
CA MET A 289 -0.44 -39.16 10.69
C MET A 289 0.16 -37.75 10.71
N GLY A 290 -0.15 -36.94 11.73
CA GLY A 290 0.46 -35.61 11.92
C GLY A 290 1.96 -35.67 12.22
N GLU A 291 2.39 -36.65 13.00
CA GLU A 291 3.80 -36.89 13.31
C GLU A 291 4.59 -37.34 12.06
N MET A 292 4.02 -38.26 11.29
CA MET A 292 4.60 -38.72 10.03
C MET A 292 4.77 -37.56 9.02
N LEU A 293 3.79 -36.65 8.94
CA LEU A 293 3.90 -35.45 8.09
C LEU A 293 4.99 -34.47 8.56
N ASN A 294 5.23 -34.39 9.86
CA ASN A 294 6.32 -33.59 10.41
C ASN A 294 7.70 -34.22 10.14
N GLU A 295 7.82 -35.54 10.21
CA GLU A 295 9.04 -36.26 9.81
C GLU A 295 9.37 -36.07 8.33
N ILE A 296 8.38 -36.18 7.44
CA ILE A 296 8.56 -35.93 6.00
C ILE A 296 9.08 -34.50 5.77
N LYS A 297 8.51 -33.50 6.46
CA LYS A 297 8.99 -32.10 6.38
C LYS A 297 10.42 -31.93 6.87
N ASN A 298 10.85 -32.66 7.90
CA ASN A 298 12.21 -32.59 8.42
C ASN A 298 13.21 -33.28 7.48
N GLN A 299 12.85 -34.44 6.90
CA GLN A 299 13.65 -35.11 5.88
C GLN A 299 13.83 -34.22 4.63
N GLN A 300 12.80 -33.50 4.19
CA GLN A 300 12.92 -32.52 3.10
C GLN A 300 13.87 -31.36 3.43
N ARG A 301 13.99 -30.96 4.71
CA ARG A 301 14.94 -29.91 5.15
C ARG A 301 16.39 -30.41 5.14
N ASP A 302 16.62 -31.66 5.51
CA ASP A 302 17.96 -32.26 5.51
C ASP A 302 18.48 -32.54 4.10
N ILE A 303 17.60 -32.97 3.17
CA ILE A 303 17.94 -33.09 1.74
C ILE A 303 18.38 -31.74 1.17
N ASN A 304 17.65 -30.66 1.48
CA ASN A 304 17.97 -29.31 1.01
C ASN A 304 19.27 -28.73 1.63
N ARG A 305 19.66 -29.19 2.82
CA ARG A 305 20.97 -28.84 3.43
C ARG A 305 22.13 -29.53 2.72
N ASN A 306 21.94 -30.77 2.27
CA ASN A 306 23.00 -31.60 1.69
C ASN A 306 23.30 -31.26 0.22
N THR A 307 22.39 -30.60 -0.49
CA THR A 307 22.57 -30.12 -1.87
C THR A 307 23.25 -28.75 -2.00
N ASN A 308 23.79 -28.17 -0.90
CA ASN A 308 24.55 -26.92 -0.94
C ASN A 308 26.00 -27.18 -1.44
N PRO A 309 26.45 -26.59 -2.56
CA PRO A 309 27.72 -26.94 -3.23
C PRO A 309 28.96 -26.34 -2.55
N ARG A 310 29.10 -26.49 -1.22
CA ARG A 310 30.31 -26.09 -0.48
C ARG A 310 31.34 -27.21 -0.29
N ASN A 311 31.02 -28.47 -0.61
CA ASN A 311 31.96 -29.59 -0.50
C ASN A 311 32.63 -30.02 -1.82
N ALA A 312 32.36 -29.37 -2.95
CA ALA A 312 33.00 -29.68 -4.24
C ALA A 312 34.35 -28.95 -4.45
N ARG A 313 35.14 -28.72 -3.39
CA ARG A 313 36.46 -28.05 -3.49
C ARG A 313 37.65 -28.87 -3.01
N ILE A 314 37.49 -30.19 -2.88
CA ILE A 314 38.60 -31.11 -2.63
C ILE A 314 38.40 -32.31 -3.58
N MET A 315 39.01 -32.25 -4.77
CA MET A 315 39.34 -33.37 -5.68
C MET A 315 39.52 -32.85 -7.12
N ARG A 316 40.46 -31.93 -7.31
CA ARG A 316 41.07 -31.65 -8.63
C ARG A 316 42.47 -31.06 -8.45
N CYS A 317 43.34 -31.85 -7.82
CA CYS A 317 44.79 -31.72 -7.90
C CYS A 317 45.37 -33.13 -7.73
N MET A 318 45.44 -33.88 -8.82
CA MET A 318 46.39 -34.97 -9.08
C MET A 318 45.98 -35.63 -10.40
N LEU A 319 46.55 -35.12 -11.49
CA LEU A 319 47.20 -35.85 -12.59
C LEU A 319 47.74 -34.83 -13.58
#